data_AF-A0A359EWE9-F1
#
_entry.id   AF-A0A359EWE9-F1
#
_cell.length_a   1.000
_cell.length_b   1.000
_cell.length_c   1.000
_cell.angle_alpha   90.00
_cell.angle_beta   90.00
_cell.angle_gamma   90.00
#
_symmetry.space_group_name_H-M   'P 1'
#
loop_
_entity.id
_entity.type
_entity.pdbx_description
1 polymer ?
#
loop_
_entity_poly.entity_id
_entity_poly.type
_entity_poly.pdbx_seq_one_letter_code
_entity_poly.pdbx_strand_id
1 'polypeptide(L)'
;MILISACLAGRNVKYNGSNNAVPWLCEWIERHKEKVLLVCPEVMGGLPTPRLPAEIQYLAADSGAVPEKRRVVNKAGEDVTEPFLRGAEKVLE
;
A
#
# COMPACT_ATOMS: atom_id res chain seq x y z
N MET A 1 0.93 2.71 -19.17
CA MET A 1 1.38 1.71 -18.17
C MET A 1 0.27 1.52 -17.15
N ILE A 2 0.01 0.30 -16.70
CA ILE A 2 -0.99 -0.02 -15.66
C ILE A 2 -0.24 -0.39 -14.39
N LEU A 3 -0.56 0.30 -13.28
CA LEU A 3 -0.02 -0.01 -11.97
C LEU A 3 -0.88 -1.08 -11.30
N ILE A 4 -0.25 -2.15 -10.82
CA ILE A 4 -0.94 -3.23 -10.10
C ILE A 4 -0.25 -3.45 -8.75
N SER A 5 -1.05 -3.59 -7.70
CA SER A 5 -0.55 -3.95 -6.37
C SER A 5 0.22 -5.27 -6.45
N ALA A 6 1.51 -5.25 -6.13
CA ALA A 6 2.41 -6.38 -6.29
C ALA A 6 1.97 -7.63 -5.52
N CYS A 7 1.27 -7.45 -4.39
CA CYS A 7 0.70 -8.57 -3.62
C CYS A 7 -0.41 -9.33 -4.38
N LEU A 8 -1.14 -8.68 -5.30
CA LEU A 8 -2.13 -9.33 -6.16
C LEU A 8 -1.48 -10.18 -7.27
N ALA A 9 -0.23 -9.87 -7.60
CA ALA A 9 0.62 -10.61 -8.54
C ALA A 9 1.49 -11.67 -7.86
N GLY A 10 1.18 -12.04 -6.61
CA GLY A 10 1.89 -13.08 -5.86
C GLY A 10 3.22 -12.67 -5.23
N ARG A 11 3.57 -11.38 -5.21
CA ARG A 11 4.76 -10.92 -4.48
C ARG A 11 4.47 -10.89 -2.97
N ASN A 12 5.37 -11.48 -2.19
CA ASN A 12 5.28 -11.57 -0.73
C ASN A 12 5.65 -10.24 -0.06
N VAL A 13 4.79 -9.22 -0.25
CA VAL A 13 4.98 -7.84 0.24
C VAL A 13 3.84 -7.38 1.17
N LYS A 14 2.86 -8.25 1.45
CA LYS A 14 1.77 -7.96 2.39
C LYS A 14 2.34 -7.84 3.81
N TYR A 15 1.66 -7.08 4.67
CA TYR A 15 2.10 -6.84 6.04
C TYR A 15 2.45 -8.13 6.83
N ASN A 16 1.76 -9.24 6.57
CA ASN A 16 2.00 -10.52 7.24
C ASN A 16 3.11 -11.38 6.57
N GLY A 17 3.85 -10.85 5.61
CA GLY A 17 4.88 -11.59 4.86
C GLY A 17 4.37 -12.46 3.72
N SER A 18 3.06 -12.52 3.47
CA SER A 18 2.47 -13.30 2.39
C SER A 18 2.11 -12.42 1.18
N ASN A 19 1.31 -12.97 0.27
CA ASN A 19 0.70 -12.25 -0.84
C ASN A 19 -0.84 -12.43 -0.82
N ASN A 20 -1.51 -11.84 -1.80
CA ASN A 20 -2.93 -12.01 -2.10
C ASN A 20 -3.09 -12.38 -3.59
N ALA A 21 -2.29 -13.34 -4.08
CA ALA A 21 -2.25 -13.69 -5.50
C ALA A 21 -3.65 -13.97 -6.05
N VAL A 22 -3.96 -13.36 -7.20
CA VAL A 22 -5.20 -13.61 -7.93
C VAL A 22 -4.83 -14.39 -9.21
N PRO A 23 -5.12 -15.70 -9.32
CA PRO A 23 -4.56 -16.55 -10.36
C PRO A 23 -4.76 -16.03 -11.79
N TRP A 24 -6.00 -15.64 -12.15
CA TRP A 24 -6.29 -15.10 -13.48
C TRP A 24 -5.55 -13.79 -13.76
N LEU A 25 -5.30 -12.97 -12.73
CA LEU A 25 -4.58 -11.72 -12.87
C LEU A 25 -3.09 -11.98 -13.07
N CYS A 26 -2.51 -12.97 -12.40
CA CYS A 26 -1.13 -13.40 -12.63
C CYS A 26 -0.94 -13.84 -14.09
N GLU A 27 -1.86 -14.66 -14.61
CA GLU A 27 -1.83 -15.07 -16.02
C GLU A 27 -1.98 -13.88 -16.97
N TRP A 28 -2.86 -12.92 -16.64
CA TRP A 28 -3.06 -11.73 -17.44
C TRP A 28 -1.80 -10.84 -17.44
N ILE A 29 -1.15 -10.65 -16.29
CA ILE A 29 0.10 -9.89 -16.17
C ILE A 29 1.22 -10.54 -16.98
N GLU A 30 1.33 -11.88 -16.93
CA GLU A 30 2.33 -12.63 -17.69
C GLU A 30 2.21 -12.41 -19.21
N ARG A 31 0.99 -12.23 -19.71
CA ARG A 31 0.70 -11.95 -21.13
C ARG A 31 0.89 -10.47 -21.53
N HIS A 32 0.99 -9.56 -20.57
CA HIS A 32 1.01 -8.10 -20.80
C HIS A 32 2.13 -7.40 -20.00
N LYS A 33 3.28 -8.07 -19.80
CA LYS A 33 4.38 -7.60 -18.94
C LYS A 33 4.90 -6.21 -19.33
N GLU A 34 4.87 -5.89 -20.61
CA GLU A 34 5.31 -4.61 -21.16
C GLU A 34 4.36 -3.44 -20.84
N LYS A 35 3.14 -3.74 -20.36
CA LYS A 35 2.11 -2.77 -19.99
C LYS A 35 1.85 -2.70 -18.49
N VAL A 36 2.52 -3.52 -17.68
CA VAL A 36 2.27 -3.62 -16.24
C VAL A 36 3.52 -3.23 -15.45
N LEU A 37 3.31 -2.41 -14.42
CA LEU A 37 4.29 -2.17 -13.37
C LEU A 37 3.70 -2.63 -12.03
N LEU A 38 4.41 -3.53 -11.35
CA LEU A 38 4.04 -4.03 -10.04
C LEU A 38 4.58 -3.09 -8.96
N VAL A 39 3.71 -2.59 -8.09
CA VAL A 39 4.07 -1.62 -7.06
C VAL A 39 3.59 -2.05 -5.68
N CYS A 40 4.35 -1.70 -4.65
CA CYS A 40 3.92 -1.77 -3.26
C CYS A 40 4.30 -0.47 -2.58
N PRO A 41 3.37 0.51 -2.50
CA PRO A 41 3.67 1.83 -1.93
C PRO A 41 4.30 1.73 -0.54
N GLU A 42 3.79 0.85 0.32
CA GLU A 42 4.29 0.66 1.69
C GLU A 42 5.77 0.27 1.76
N VAL A 43 6.21 -0.69 0.92
CA VAL A 43 7.62 -1.12 0.86
C VAL A 43 8.48 -0.05 0.20
N MET A 44 8.01 0.55 -0.89
CA MET A 44 8.70 1.66 -1.57
C MET A 44 8.89 2.86 -0.63
N GLY A 45 7.94 3.08 0.28
CA GLY A 45 7.96 4.08 1.33
C GLY A 45 8.86 3.75 2.53
N GLY A 46 9.44 2.55 2.56
CA GLY A 46 10.44 2.11 3.54
C GLY A 46 9.93 1.18 4.63
N LEU A 47 8.66 0.75 4.61
CA LEU A 47 8.18 -0.23 5.59
C LEU A 47 8.70 -1.65 5.28
N PRO A 48 9.06 -2.44 6.30
CA PRO A 48 9.55 -3.80 6.11
C PRO A 48 8.43 -4.76 5.67
N THR A 49 8.83 -5.97 5.30
CA THR A 49 7.92 -7.11 5.20
C THR A 49 8.52 -8.27 6.02
N PRO A 50 7.83 -8.78 7.06
CA PRO A 50 6.53 -8.35 7.57
C PRO A 50 6.58 -6.99 8.29
N ARG A 51 5.39 -6.42 8.55
CA ARG A 51 5.15 -5.19 9.33
C ARG A 51 3.79 -5.28 10.04
N LEU A 52 3.58 -4.45 11.06
CA LEU A 52 2.30 -4.41 11.76
C LEU A 52 1.17 -3.91 10.83
N PRO A 53 -0.07 -4.43 10.97
CA PRO A 53 -1.23 -3.84 10.33
C PRO A 53 -1.37 -2.38 10.73
N ALA A 54 -1.80 -1.53 9.80
CA ALA A 54 -2.04 -0.12 10.05
C ALA A 54 -3.34 0.35 9.39
N GLU A 55 -3.98 1.34 10.02
CA GLU A 55 -5.26 1.89 9.59
C GLU A 55 -5.18 3.41 9.49
N ILE A 56 -5.94 3.97 8.55
CA ILE A 56 -6.12 5.42 8.44
C ILE A 56 -7.02 5.87 9.58
N GLN A 57 -6.51 6.73 10.45
CA GLN A 57 -7.30 7.41 11.46
C GLN A 57 -7.57 8.84 11.01
N TYR A 58 -8.85 9.20 10.97
CA TYR A 58 -9.29 10.55 10.69
C TYR A 58 -9.35 11.34 12.00
N LEU A 59 -8.71 12.50 12.05
CA LEU A 59 -8.78 13.37 13.22
C LEU A 59 -10.08 14.18 13.14
N ALA A 60 -10.91 14.12 14.19
CA ALA A 60 -12.20 14.81 14.19
C ALA A 60 -12.03 16.28 13.76
N ALA A 61 -12.84 16.71 12.80
CA ALA A 61 -13.02 18.13 12.53
C ALA A 61 -14.00 18.68 13.57
N ASP A 62 -13.65 19.78 14.22
CA ASP A 62 -14.50 20.45 15.23
C ASP A 62 -15.87 20.86 14.67
N SER A 63 -16.02 20.87 13.34
CA SER A 63 -17.19 21.36 12.60
C SER A 63 -18.06 20.29 11.94
N GLY A 64 -17.77 18.98 12.12
CA GLY A 64 -18.50 17.91 11.42
C GLY A 64 -18.23 17.81 9.91
N ALA A 65 -17.26 18.57 9.40
CA ALA A 65 -16.74 18.44 8.04
C ALA A 65 -15.89 17.17 7.89
N VAL A 66 -15.63 16.74 6.65
CA VAL A 66 -14.68 15.66 6.35
C VAL A 66 -13.31 16.06 6.94
N PRO A 67 -12.71 15.24 7.81
CA PRO A 67 -11.40 15.50 8.38
C PRO A 67 -10.33 15.79 7.32
N GLU A 68 -9.80 17.02 7.32
CA GLU A 68 -8.65 17.38 6.47
C GLU A 68 -7.37 16.66 6.90
N LYS A 69 -7.27 16.33 8.19
CA LYS A 69 -6.10 15.67 8.76
C LYS A 69 -6.36 14.18 8.98
N ARG A 70 -5.51 13.37 8.36
CA ARG A 70 -5.46 11.93 8.53
C ARG A 70 -4.04 11.50 8.91
N ARG A 71 -3.97 10.44 9.71
CA ARG A 71 -2.73 9.73 10.02
C ARG A 71 -2.90 8.25 9.76
N VAL A 72 -1.81 7.53 9.51
CA VAL A 72 -1.81 6.08 9.42
C VAL A 72 -1.15 5.55 10.69
N VAL A 73 -1.90 4.79 11.49
CA VAL A 73 -1.44 4.30 12.79
C VAL A 73 -1.42 2.79 12.77
N ASN A 74 -0.32 2.20 13.20
CA ASN A 74 -0.20 0.75 13.26
C ASN A 74 -0.85 0.17 14.53
N LYS A 75 -0.96 -1.16 14.59
CA LYS A 75 -1.59 -1.87 15.71
C LYS A 75 -0.90 -1.62 17.08
N ALA A 76 0.37 -1.20 17.09
CA ALA A 76 1.08 -0.83 18.32
C ALA A 76 0.83 0.64 18.74
N GLY A 77 0.07 1.41 17.96
CA GLY A 77 -0.19 2.83 18.21
C GLY A 77 0.86 3.76 17.63
N GLU A 78 1.81 3.26 16.84
CA GLU A 78 2.87 4.07 16.24
C GLU A 78 2.34 4.77 14.98
N ASP A 79 2.68 6.06 14.83
CA ASP A 79 2.37 6.83 13.63
C ASP A 79 3.33 6.43 12.49
N VAL A 80 2.78 5.79 11.47
CA VAL A 80 3.49 5.35 10.27
C VAL A 80 3.01 6.11 9.02
N THR A 81 2.47 7.32 9.18
CA THR A 81 1.95 8.14 8.08
C THR A 81 3.02 8.43 7.02
N GLU A 82 4.22 8.76 7.47
CA GLU A 82 5.28 9.24 6.59
C GLU A 82 5.75 8.19 5.56
N PRO A 83 6.00 6.91 5.94
CA PRO A 83 6.24 5.86 4.96
C PRO A 83 5.11 5.68 3.94
N PHE A 84 3.84 5.80 4.35
CA PHE A 84 2.71 5.69 3.43
C PHE A 84 2.67 6.85 2.42
N LEU A 85 2.95 8.08 2.86
CA LEU A 85 3.02 9.25 1.97
C LEU A 85 4.18 9.15 0.99
N ARG A 86 5.40 8.86 1.46
CA ARG A 86 6.57 8.64 0.58
C ARG A 86 6.30 7.54 -0.44
N GLY A 87 5.64 6.47 0.00
CA GLY A 87 5.25 5.36 -0.87
C GLY A 87 4.30 5.78 -1.99
N ALA A 88 3.32 6.62 -1.67
CA ALA A 88 2.38 7.17 -2.65
C ALA A 88 3.09 8.10 -3.65
N GLU A 89 3.97 8.99 -3.17
CA GLU A 89 4.75 9.90 -4.00
C GLU A 89 5.64 9.14 -4.99
N LYS A 90 6.40 8.13 -4.51
CA LYS A 90 7.24 7.29 -5.37
C LYS A 90 6.49 6.49 -6.45
N VAL A 91 5.19 6.32 -6.31
CA VAL A 91 4.35 5.63 -7.30
C VAL A 91 3.81 6.60 -8.36
N LEU A 92 3.84 7.91 -8.06
CA LEU A 92 3.47 8.98 -9.01
C LEU A 92 4.63 9.42 -9.91
N GLU A 93 5.87 9.22 -9.47
CA GLU A 93 7.11 9.42 -10.24
C GLU A 93 7.23 8.47 -11.44
#